data_AF-A0AAF5I324-F1
#
_entry.id   AF-A0AAF5I324-F1
#
_cell.length_a   1.000
_cell.length_b   1.000
_cell.length_c   1.000
_cell.angle_alpha   90.00
_cell.angle_beta   90.00
_cell.angle_gamma   90.00
#
_symmetry.space_group_name_H-M   'P 1'
#
loop_
_entity.id
_entity.type
_entity.pdbx_description
1 polymer ?
#
loop_
_entity_poly.entity_id
_entity_poly.type
_entity_poly.pdbx_seq_one_letter_code
_entity_poly.pdbx_strand_id
1 'polypeptide(L)'
;MNYKFIILVLFLCTLSTFVFSVKKKPVVKPIVEQSTKPLTVLLLDIKNKKKIYTMGKGKTGRHGTFYFRGEVKYSLNYEPNLKFTYKCFQKSPKKTACINKKNFNYPEPDIIERKNETIHLYFLNDIEVYEDFKYRKYKC
;
A
#
# COMPACT_ATOMS: atom_id res chain seq x y z
N MET A 1 -74.25 2.98 -14.71
CA MET A 1 -72.82 2.98 -14.32
C MET A 1 -72.05 2.08 -15.26
N ASN A 2 -71.02 2.60 -15.94
CA ASN A 2 -70.32 1.92 -17.02
C ASN A 2 -69.10 1.17 -16.44
N TYR A 3 -69.21 -0.15 -16.29
CA TYR A 3 -68.25 -1.04 -15.62
C TYR A 3 -66.80 -0.95 -16.15
N LYS A 4 -66.61 -0.49 -17.39
CA LYS A 4 -65.29 -0.20 -17.97
C LYS A 4 -64.51 0.86 -17.19
N PHE A 5 -65.18 1.85 -16.60
CA PHE A 5 -64.52 2.90 -15.82
C PHE A 5 -64.01 2.36 -14.47
N ILE A 6 -64.75 1.45 -13.84
CA ILE A 6 -64.38 0.86 -12.54
C ILE A 6 -63.14 -0.01 -12.68
N ILE A 7 -63.05 -0.81 -13.76
CA ILE A 7 -61.89 -1.66 -14.03
C ILE A 7 -60.63 -0.84 -14.30
N LEU A 8 -60.75 0.27 -15.04
CA LEU A 8 -59.61 1.13 -15.35
C LEU A 8 -59.04 1.81 -14.09
N VAL A 9 -59.92 2.26 -13.18
CA VAL A 9 -59.51 2.87 -11.90
C VAL A 9 -58.83 1.83 -10.98
N LEU A 10 -59.35 0.61 -10.93
CA LEU A 10 -58.72 -0.48 -10.16
C LEU A 10 -57.33 -0.85 -10.70
N PHE A 11 -57.14 -0.82 -12.02
CA PHE A 11 -55.84 -1.12 -12.64
C PHE A 11 -54.80 0.01 -12.43
N LEU A 12 -55.24 1.27 -12.37
CA LEU A 12 -54.37 2.40 -12.05
C LEU A 12 -53.92 2.39 -10.57
N CYS A 13 -54.75 1.91 -9.65
CA CYS A 13 -54.40 1.78 -8.23
C CYS A 13 -53.40 0.63 -7.95
N THR A 14 -53.36 -0.41 -8.77
CA THR A 14 -52.39 -1.51 -8.59
C THR A 14 -51.03 -1.22 -9.22
N LEU A 15 -50.96 -0.37 -10.25
CA LEU A 15 -49.69 0.09 -10.80
C LEU A 15 -48.95 1.07 -9.88
N SER A 16 -49.65 1.87 -9.07
CA SER A 16 -49.00 2.84 -8.17
C SER A 16 -48.27 2.20 -6.98
N THR A 17 -48.51 0.93 -6.67
CA THR A 17 -47.81 0.22 -5.58
C THR A 17 -46.58 -0.57 -6.05
N PHE A 18 -46.42 -0.77 -7.36
CA PHE A 18 -45.30 -1.54 -7.94
C PHE A 18 -44.07 -0.71 -8.28
N VAL A 19 -44.14 0.61 -8.12
CA VAL A 19 -43.10 1.55 -8.58
C VAL A 19 -42.25 1.97 -7.36
N PHE A 20 -41.04 1.41 -7.28
CA PHE A 20 -39.94 1.75 -6.36
C PHE A 20 -39.94 1.19 -4.93
N SER A 21 -40.06 -0.13 -4.78
CA SER A 21 -39.33 -0.81 -3.69
C SER A 21 -37.85 -1.01 -4.08
N VAL A 22 -37.15 0.05 -4.47
CA VAL A 22 -35.68 0.04 -4.63
C VAL A 22 -35.12 0.04 -3.22
N LYS A 23 -34.85 -1.15 -2.69
CA LYS A 23 -34.12 -1.37 -1.44
C LYS A 23 -32.76 -0.68 -1.56
N LYS A 24 -32.65 0.58 -1.12
CA LYS A 24 -31.38 1.27 -0.94
C LYS A 24 -30.58 0.47 0.09
N LYS A 25 -29.67 -0.38 -0.39
CA LYS A 25 -28.73 -1.08 0.50
C LYS A 25 -27.83 -0.01 1.13
N PRO A 26 -27.77 0.11 2.47
CA PRO A 26 -26.85 1.04 3.09
C PRO A 26 -25.41 0.64 2.75
N VAL A 27 -24.69 1.54 2.07
CA VAL A 27 -23.24 1.38 1.85
C VAL A 27 -22.55 1.84 3.11
N VAL A 28 -22.42 0.94 4.07
CA VAL A 28 -21.58 1.17 5.27
C VAL A 28 -20.13 1.09 4.81
N LYS A 29 -19.48 2.24 4.61
CA LYS A 29 -18.03 2.29 4.48
C LYS A 29 -17.46 2.12 5.88
N PRO A 30 -16.82 1.00 6.23
CA PRO A 30 -16.19 0.86 7.53
C PRO A 30 -15.14 1.97 7.68
N ILE A 31 -15.17 2.67 8.82
CA ILE A 31 -14.05 3.52 9.23
C ILE A 31 -12.92 2.55 9.57
N VAL A 32 -12.01 2.34 8.61
CA VAL A 32 -10.87 1.45 8.81
C VAL A 32 -9.78 2.27 9.51
N GLU A 33 -9.60 2.06 10.80
CA GLU A 33 -8.52 2.70 11.56
C GLU A 33 -7.15 2.30 11.00
N GLN A 34 -6.51 3.26 10.34
CA GLN A 34 -5.17 3.12 9.77
C GLN A 34 -4.17 2.87 10.90
N SER A 35 -3.40 1.78 10.79
CA SER A 35 -2.44 1.40 11.82
C SER A 35 -1.28 2.39 11.84
N THR A 36 -1.21 3.23 12.88
CA THR A 36 -0.09 4.15 13.16
C THR A 36 1.18 3.43 13.65
N LYS A 37 1.26 2.10 13.49
CA LYS A 37 2.40 1.32 13.98
C LYS A 37 3.61 1.46 13.06
N PRO A 38 4.82 1.60 13.64
CA PRO A 38 6.07 1.55 12.90
C PRO A 38 6.16 0.34 11.95
N LEU A 39 6.48 0.59 10.69
CA LEU A 39 6.78 -0.45 9.71
C LEU A 39 8.20 -0.95 9.97
N THR A 40 8.42 -2.26 9.86
CA THR A 40 9.80 -2.77 9.84
C THR A 40 10.37 -2.59 8.44
N VAL A 41 11.58 -2.07 8.33
CA VAL A 41 12.27 -1.90 7.05
C VAL A 41 13.62 -2.61 7.10
N LEU A 42 13.92 -3.34 6.03
CA LEU A 42 15.22 -3.96 5.80
C LEU A 42 15.83 -3.38 4.53
N LEU A 43 17.11 -2.99 4.61
CA LEU A 43 17.93 -2.64 3.47
C LEU A 43 18.74 -3.88 3.07
N LEU A 44 18.54 -4.33 1.83
CA LEU A 44 19.06 -5.58 1.31
C LEU A 44 19.93 -5.32 0.07
N ASP A 45 21.05 -6.03 -0.04
CA ASP A 45 21.78 -6.18 -1.30
C ASP A 45 21.28 -7.45 -2.01
N ILE A 46 20.66 -7.25 -3.17
CA ILE A 46 20.05 -8.32 -3.96
C ILE A 46 20.84 -8.70 -5.21
N LYS A 47 22.02 -8.09 -5.44
CA LYS A 47 22.79 -8.37 -6.66
C LYS A 47 23.08 -9.86 -6.79
N ASN A 48 23.53 -10.46 -5.69
CA ASN A 48 23.75 -11.89 -5.61
C ASN A 48 22.42 -12.62 -5.34
N LYS A 49 21.71 -12.98 -6.41
CA LYS A 49 20.41 -13.69 -6.33
C LYS A 49 20.46 -14.99 -5.51
N LYS A 50 21.63 -15.63 -5.36
CA LYS A 50 21.78 -16.85 -4.54
C LYS A 50 21.82 -16.55 -3.05
N LYS A 51 22.29 -15.36 -2.65
CA LYS A 51 22.41 -14.96 -1.24
C LYS A 51 22.18 -13.46 -1.09
N ILE A 52 20.99 -13.12 -0.60
CA ILE A 52 20.61 -11.75 -0.27
C ILE A 52 21.28 -11.38 1.06
N TYR A 53 22.03 -10.27 1.07
CA TYR A 53 22.67 -9.75 2.28
C TYR A 53 21.82 -8.65 2.89
N THR A 54 21.64 -8.67 4.21
CA THR A 54 21.01 -7.55 4.92
C THR A 54 22.09 -6.54 5.26
N MET A 55 22.02 -5.36 4.63
CA MET A 55 22.93 -4.24 4.88
C MET A 55 22.51 -3.42 6.10
N GLY A 56 21.20 -3.36 6.37
CA GLY A 56 20.66 -2.59 7.49
C GLY A 56 19.22 -2.99 7.85
N LYS A 57 18.83 -2.66 9.08
CA LYS A 57 17.48 -2.94 9.61
C LYS A 57 17.04 -1.83 10.54
N GLY A 58 15.75 -1.50 10.51
CA GLY A 58 15.10 -0.82 11.62
C GLY A 58 13.63 -0.60 11.36
N LYS A 59 13.11 0.54 11.81
CA LYS A 59 11.68 0.83 11.79
C LYS A 59 11.42 2.26 11.35
N THR A 60 10.24 2.49 10.77
CA THR A 60 9.76 3.85 10.53
C THR A 60 9.37 4.54 11.84
N GLY A 61 9.39 5.86 11.85
CA GLY A 61 8.77 6.66 12.88
C GLY A 61 7.25 6.57 12.84
N ARG A 62 6.59 7.25 13.79
CA ARG A 62 5.12 7.35 13.88
C ARG A 62 4.49 7.91 12.60
N HIS A 63 5.20 8.78 11.88
CA HIS A 63 4.74 9.43 10.66
C HIS A 63 5.28 8.76 9.37
N GLY A 64 5.81 7.53 9.46
CA GLY A 64 6.33 6.81 8.30
C GLY A 64 7.75 7.20 7.87
N THR A 65 8.34 8.26 8.45
CA THR A 65 9.72 8.67 8.18
C THR A 65 10.73 7.60 8.57
N PHE A 66 11.81 7.44 7.81
CA PHE A 66 12.90 6.53 8.18
C PHE A 66 14.22 7.00 7.59
N TYR A 67 15.32 6.61 8.23
CA TYR A 67 16.67 6.79 7.74
C TYR A 67 17.45 5.51 8.05
N PHE A 68 18.13 4.97 7.03
CA PHE A 68 18.97 3.78 7.19
C PHE A 68 20.36 4.05 6.66
N ARG A 69 21.36 3.75 7.50
CA ARG A 69 22.72 3.48 7.07
C ARG A 69 22.88 1.96 7.03
N GLY A 70 23.43 1.45 5.94
CA GLY A 70 23.79 0.03 5.83
C GLY A 70 25.20 -0.10 5.28
N GLU A 71 25.87 -1.18 5.66
CA GLU A 71 27.20 -1.50 5.16
C GLU A 71 27.10 -2.51 4.02
N VAL A 72 27.79 -2.20 2.93
CA VAL A 72 27.83 -3.06 1.75
C VAL A 72 28.98 -4.03 1.92
N LYS A 73 28.69 -5.33 1.94
CA LYS A 73 29.72 -6.37 2.07
C LYS A 73 30.63 -6.47 0.83
N TYR A 74 30.09 -6.20 -0.37
CA TYR A 74 30.82 -6.26 -1.64
C TYR A 74 30.66 -4.93 -2.40
N SER A 75 31.67 -4.06 -2.27
CA SER A 75 31.58 -2.64 -2.66
C SER A 75 31.32 -2.40 -4.15
N LEU A 76 31.90 -3.20 -5.03
CA LEU A 76 32.01 -2.84 -6.45
C LEU A 76 30.70 -2.93 -7.24
N ASN A 77 29.67 -3.66 -6.78
CA ASN A 77 28.47 -3.93 -7.60
C ASN A 77 27.24 -4.32 -6.77
N TYR A 78 26.85 -3.56 -5.76
CA TYR A 78 25.64 -3.86 -4.97
C TYR A 78 24.36 -3.35 -5.65
N GLU A 79 23.21 -3.97 -5.32
CA GLU A 79 21.89 -3.53 -5.79
C GLU A 79 20.96 -3.34 -4.59
N PRO A 80 20.68 -2.08 -4.17
CA PRO A 80 19.86 -1.82 -3.00
C PRO A 80 18.40 -2.16 -3.25
N ASN A 81 17.79 -2.83 -2.27
CA ASN A 81 16.37 -3.15 -2.23
C ASN A 81 15.85 -2.90 -0.81
N LEU A 82 14.71 -2.22 -0.69
CA LEU A 82 14.04 -2.05 0.60
C LEU A 82 12.87 -3.01 0.73
N LYS A 83 12.89 -3.78 1.81
CA LYS A 83 11.82 -4.70 2.19
C LYS A 83 11.07 -4.14 3.40
N PHE A 84 9.84 -3.74 3.18
CA PHE A 84 8.91 -3.27 4.20
C PHE A 84 8.10 -4.44 4.71
N THR A 85 7.97 -4.55 6.03
CA THR A 85 7.06 -5.50 6.68
C THR A 85 6.14 -4.76 7.62
N TYR A 86 4.83 -4.85 7.38
CA TYR A 86 3.83 -3.98 8.00
C TYR A 86 2.49 -4.66 8.22
N LYS A 87 1.60 -3.98 8.93
CA LYS A 87 0.21 -4.34 9.16
C LYS A 87 -0.60 -3.07 8.90
N CYS A 88 -1.35 -3.00 7.81
CA CYS A 88 -1.99 -1.75 7.36
C CYS A 88 -3.07 -1.29 8.35
N PHE A 89 -3.78 -2.27 8.93
CA PHE A 89 -4.86 -2.08 9.89
C PHE A 89 -4.66 -3.06 11.05
N GLN A 90 -5.25 -2.77 12.21
CA GLN A 90 -5.03 -3.57 13.43
C GLN A 90 -5.38 -5.06 13.24
N LYS A 91 -6.42 -5.35 12.44
CA LYS A 91 -6.93 -6.70 12.17
C LYS A 91 -6.42 -7.32 10.86
N SER A 92 -5.73 -6.60 9.98
CA SER A 92 -5.25 -7.19 8.73
C SER A 92 -4.05 -8.12 8.93
N PRO A 93 -3.80 -9.10 8.06
CA PRO A 93 -2.61 -9.93 8.15
C PRO A 93 -1.33 -9.10 7.95
N LYS A 94 -0.21 -9.57 8.51
CA LYS A 94 1.10 -8.95 8.27
C LYS A 94 1.44 -9.11 6.78
N LYS A 95 1.88 -8.02 6.15
CA LYS A 95 2.28 -7.96 4.74
C LYS A 95 3.75 -7.64 4.61
N THR A 96 4.29 -7.98 3.44
CA THR A 96 5.64 -7.59 3.04
C THR A 96 5.58 -6.99 1.64
N ALA A 97 6.21 -5.84 1.45
CA ALA A 97 6.44 -5.24 0.14
C ALA A 97 7.94 -5.05 -0.09
N CYS A 98 8.40 -5.26 -1.32
CA CYS A 98 9.78 -5.03 -1.70
C CYS A 98 9.81 -3.97 -2.82
N ILE A 99 10.65 -2.95 -2.66
CA ILE A 99 10.93 -1.97 -3.69
C ILE A 99 12.40 -2.05 -4.09
N ASN A 100 12.63 -1.99 -5.40
CA ASN A 100 13.92 -2.09 -6.05
C ASN A 100 13.92 -1.17 -7.29
N LYS A 101 15.06 -1.07 -7.96
CA LYS A 101 15.22 -0.22 -9.15
C LYS A 101 14.25 -0.53 -10.31
N LYS A 102 13.63 -1.71 -10.34
CA LYS A 102 12.70 -2.10 -11.43
C LYS A 102 11.27 -1.66 -11.19
N ASN A 103 10.81 -1.69 -9.93
CA ASN A 103 9.42 -1.38 -9.57
C ASN A 103 9.27 -0.05 -8.84
N PHE A 104 10.39 0.61 -8.53
CA PHE A 104 10.46 1.93 -7.93
C PHE A 104 11.54 2.72 -8.66
N ASN A 105 11.24 3.96 -9.02
CA ASN A 105 12.21 4.83 -9.65
C ASN A 105 13.21 5.32 -8.58
N TYR A 106 14.23 4.51 -8.32
CA TYR A 106 15.29 4.87 -7.39
C TYR A 106 16.01 6.11 -7.93
N PRO A 107 16.09 7.18 -7.15
CA PRO A 107 16.87 8.35 -7.54
C PRO A 107 18.35 7.97 -7.64
N GLU A 108 19.09 8.74 -8.44
CA GLU A 108 20.54 8.66 -8.41
C GLU A 108 21.04 9.05 -7.01
N PRO A 109 22.00 8.29 -6.44
CA PRO A 109 22.50 8.60 -5.13
C PRO A 109 23.48 9.77 -5.18
N ASP A 110 23.48 10.58 -4.13
CA ASP A 110 24.61 11.47 -3.86
C ASP A 110 25.80 10.60 -3.41
N ILE A 111 26.95 10.81 -4.06
CA ILE A 111 28.17 10.04 -3.77
C ILE A 111 29.12 10.93 -2.96
N ILE A 112 29.48 10.46 -1.77
CA ILE A 112 30.47 11.10 -0.90
C ILE A 112 31.67 10.16 -0.79
N GLU A 113 32.78 10.56 -1.41
CA GLU A 113 34.05 9.83 -1.31
C GLU A 113 34.86 10.34 -0.11
N ARG A 114 35.31 9.40 0.72
CA ARG A 114 36.22 9.63 1.85
C ARG A 114 37.44 8.72 1.69
N LYS A 115 38.51 9.01 2.44
CA LYS A 115 39.77 8.26 2.37
C LYS A 115 39.61 6.72 2.44
N ASN A 116 38.65 6.23 3.23
CA ASN A 116 38.47 4.79 3.49
C ASN A 116 37.07 4.27 3.16
N GLU A 117 36.14 5.12 2.74
CA GLU A 117 34.76 4.71 2.47
C GLU A 117 34.14 5.57 1.36
N THR A 118 33.26 4.96 0.56
CA THR A 118 32.37 5.67 -0.34
C THR A 118 30.95 5.55 0.21
N ILE A 119 30.28 6.67 0.41
CA ILE A 119 28.90 6.71 0.92
C ILE A 119 27.98 7.06 -0.24
N HIS A 120 26.95 6.25 -0.45
CA HIS A 120 25.89 6.50 -1.42
C HIS A 120 24.62 6.88 -0.65
N LEU A 121 24.20 8.14 -0.73
CA LEU A 121 22.97 8.61 -0.10
C LEU A 121 21.82 8.57 -1.09
N TYR A 122 20.73 7.90 -0.73
CA TYR A 122 19.52 7.84 -1.53
C TYR A 122 18.40 8.63 -0.83
N PHE A 123 17.94 9.71 -1.45
CA PHE A 123 16.79 10.48 -0.99
C PHE A 123 15.51 9.95 -1.64
N LEU A 124 14.93 8.92 -1.01
CA LEU A 124 13.69 8.34 -1.50
C LEU A 124 12.52 9.30 -1.22
N ASN A 125 11.74 9.58 -2.27
CA ASN A 125 10.45 10.24 -2.14
C ASN A 125 9.46 9.36 -1.35
N ASP A 126 8.22 9.82 -1.20
CA ASP A 126 7.16 9.06 -0.55
C ASP A 126 7.00 7.66 -1.15
N ILE A 127 7.04 6.65 -0.28
CA ILE A 127 6.82 5.25 -0.62
C ILE A 127 5.44 4.88 -0.12
N GLU A 128 4.53 4.60 -1.05
CA GLU A 128 3.20 4.14 -0.71
C GLU A 128 3.18 2.62 -0.52
N VAL A 129 2.62 2.21 0.61
CA VAL A 129 2.35 0.79 0.91
C VAL A 129 0.84 0.58 0.99
N TYR A 130 0.40 -0.62 0.64
CA TYR A 130 -1.01 -0.94 0.49
C TYR A 130 -1.35 -2.22 1.22
N GLU A 131 -2.57 -2.34 1.73
CA GLU A 131 -3.08 -3.61 2.26
C GLU A 131 -3.12 -4.68 1.16
N ASP A 132 -3.60 -4.28 -0.03
CA ASP A 132 -3.55 -5.06 -1.24
C ASP A 132 -2.51 -4.49 -2.20
N PHE A 133 -1.26 -4.96 -2.06
CA PHE A 133 -0.15 -4.48 -2.89
C PHE A 133 -0.33 -4.81 -4.38
N LYS A 134 -0.95 -5.95 -4.71
CA LYS A 134 -1.13 -6.39 -6.10
C LYS A 134 -2.08 -5.47 -6.85
N TYR A 135 -3.18 -5.07 -6.22
CA TYR A 135 -4.19 -4.21 -6.84
C TYR A 135 -4.11 -2.74 -6.39
N ARG A 136 -3.09 -2.38 -5.59
CA ARG A 136 -2.90 -1.04 -4.99
C ARG A 136 -4.17 -0.53 -4.30
N LYS A 137 -4.84 -1.41 -3.54
CA LYS A 137 -6.07 -1.05 -2.80
C LYS A 137 -5.77 -0.83 -1.33
N TYR A 138 -6.43 0.19 -0.78
CA TYR A 138 -6.37 0.61 0.61
C TYR A 138 -4.94 0.97 1.03
N LYS A 139 -4.59 2.24 0.76
CA LYS A 139 -3.31 2.81 1.17
C LYS A 139 -3.17 2.72 2.70
N CYS A 140 -2.01 2.24 3.14
CA CYS A 140 -1.51 2.48 4.48
C CYS A 140 -0.72 3.80 4.44
#